data_AF-A0A1B7HN38-F1
#
_entry.id   AF-A0A1B7HN38-F1
#
_cell.length_a   1.000
_cell.length_b   1.000
_cell.length_c   1.000
_cell.angle_alpha   90.00
_cell.angle_beta   90.00
_cell.angle_gamma   90.00
#
_symmetry.space_group_name_H-M   'P 1'
#
loop_
_entity.id
_entity.type
_entity.pdbx_description
1 polymer ?
#
loop_
_entity_poly.entity_id
_entity_poly.type
_entity_poly.pdbx_seq_one_letter_code
_entity_poly.pdbx_strand_id
1 'polypeptide(L)'
;MSNDKIKAERAQSLVGAFFEVNDGMIEVISYNGNKRVLVRFVVSGYSTVTTMVNIRNRQVKDKHKPTICGVGYVGEGVLVKGDERRKLYMVWRNMLIRLTDNVNFPTYANVGVDPRWYCFAEFVHDVITLPGYERFMTEKDLSLDKDIRNPGQTKRYCKNNCMWISKAENTIQMVKEREQRKAPPVKVQQHTQAAISSIQW
;
A
#
# COMPACT_ATOMS: atom_id res chain seq x y z
N MET A 1 19.22 45.31 16.18
CA MET A 1 17.91 45.03 15.55
C MET A 1 17.18 43.98 16.36
N SER A 2 15.87 44.12 16.60
CA SER A 2 15.08 43.08 17.29
C SER A 2 15.04 41.79 16.46
N ASN A 3 15.02 40.62 17.12
CA ASN A 3 14.91 39.30 16.48
C ASN A 3 13.71 39.20 15.53
N ASP A 4 12.63 39.92 15.81
CA ASP A 4 11.43 39.91 14.97
C ASP A 4 11.63 40.62 13.63
N LYS A 5 12.43 41.69 13.59
CA LYS A 5 12.77 42.38 12.33
C LYS A 5 13.60 41.48 11.42
N ILE A 6 14.63 40.84 11.98
CA ILE A 6 15.48 39.89 11.24
C ILE A 6 14.65 38.73 10.69
N LYS A 7 13.68 38.24 11.47
CA LYS A 7 12.78 37.17 11.05
C LYS A 7 11.86 37.62 9.90
N ALA A 8 11.31 38.83 9.97
CA ALA A 8 10.45 39.39 8.94
C ALA A 8 11.20 39.62 7.62
N GLU A 9 12.40 40.20 7.67
CA GLU A 9 13.28 40.39 6.51
C GLU A 9 13.64 39.05 5.83
N ARG A 10 13.95 38.03 6.64
CA ARG A 10 14.18 36.68 6.13
C ARG A 10 12.93 36.05 5.52
N ALA A 11 11.76 36.26 6.13
CA ALA A 11 10.52 35.76 5.55
C ALA A 11 10.28 36.36 4.16
N GLN A 12 10.48 37.67 4.01
CA GLN A 12 10.31 38.38 2.75
C GLN A 12 11.25 37.90 1.64
N SER A 13 12.47 37.51 1.98
CA SER A 13 13.44 36.99 1.00
C SER A 13 13.32 35.50 0.71
N LEU A 14 12.81 34.70 1.65
CA LEU A 14 12.75 33.23 1.50
C LEU A 14 11.42 32.73 0.97
N VAL A 15 10.29 33.35 1.30
CA VAL A 15 8.98 32.86 0.82
C VAL A 15 8.89 33.02 -0.69
N GLY A 16 8.49 31.96 -1.39
CA GLY A 16 8.50 31.84 -2.85
C GLY A 16 9.85 31.46 -3.44
N ALA A 17 10.92 31.37 -2.64
CA ALA A 17 12.22 30.92 -3.13
C ALA A 17 12.24 29.40 -3.36
N PHE A 18 13.00 28.99 -4.38
CA PHE A 18 13.18 27.59 -4.74
C PHE A 18 14.55 27.08 -4.31
N PHE A 19 14.60 25.83 -3.87
CA PHE A 19 15.82 25.14 -3.48
C PHE A 19 15.86 23.73 -4.08
N GLU A 20 17.03 23.29 -4.51
CA GLU A 20 17.25 21.92 -4.97
C GLU A 20 17.69 21.04 -3.79
N VAL A 21 16.90 20.00 -3.48
CA VAL A 21 17.25 18.98 -2.47
C VAL A 21 17.41 17.61 -3.13
N ASN A 22 17.89 16.62 -2.38
CA ASN A 22 18.15 15.28 -2.92
C ASN A 22 16.92 14.63 -3.57
N ASP A 23 15.73 14.93 -3.06
CA ASP A 23 14.50 14.33 -3.54
C ASP A 23 13.81 15.15 -4.65
N GLY A 24 14.30 16.37 -4.95
CA GLY A 24 13.79 17.22 -6.04
C GLY A 24 13.82 18.72 -5.70
N MET A 25 13.13 19.52 -6.51
CA MET A 25 12.95 20.96 -6.26
C MET A 25 11.85 21.20 -5.24
N ILE A 26 12.11 22.10 -4.29
CA ILE A 26 11.14 22.57 -3.30
C ILE A 26 10.95 24.08 -3.39
N GLU A 27 9.74 24.53 -3.10
CA GLU A 27 9.35 25.93 -2.93
C GLU A 27 9.12 26.20 -1.43
N VAL A 28 9.61 27.33 -0.91
CA VAL A 28 9.30 27.77 0.44
C VAL A 28 7.93 28.46 0.47
N ILE A 29 6.97 27.84 1.15
CA ILE A 29 5.59 28.34 1.26
C ILE A 29 5.44 29.30 2.44
N SER A 30 6.07 29.01 3.58
CA SER A 30 6.09 29.91 4.73
C SER A 30 7.35 29.76 5.57
N TYR A 31 7.75 30.86 6.20
CA TYR A 31 8.94 30.92 7.05
C TYR A 31 8.57 31.45 8.45
N ASN A 32 8.62 30.57 9.45
CA ASN A 32 8.42 30.91 10.86
C ASN A 32 9.71 30.67 11.66
N GLY A 33 10.83 31.16 11.12
CA GLY A 33 12.17 30.96 11.68
C GLY A 33 12.86 29.69 11.18
N ASN A 34 14.17 29.61 11.43
CA ASN A 34 15.04 28.55 10.88
C ASN A 34 14.63 27.11 11.24
N LYS A 35 13.83 26.92 12.29
CA LYS A 35 13.36 25.58 12.74
C LYS A 35 11.99 25.19 12.21
N ARG A 36 11.24 26.13 11.61
CA ARG A 36 9.88 25.91 11.10
C ARG A 36 9.72 26.62 9.77
N VAL A 37 10.04 25.90 8.70
CA VAL A 37 9.90 26.34 7.32
C VAL A 37 8.96 25.36 6.63
N LEU A 38 7.81 25.83 6.15
CA LEU A 38 6.92 25.03 5.34
C LEU A 38 7.42 25.07 3.90
N VAL A 39 7.68 23.90 3.32
CA VAL A 39 8.11 23.78 1.93
C VAL A 39 7.19 22.82 1.19
N ARG A 40 7.10 22.98 -0.12
CA ARG A 40 6.33 22.12 -1.03
C ARG A 40 7.23 21.60 -2.14
N PHE A 41 7.21 20.30 -2.39
CA PHE A 41 7.88 19.70 -3.54
C PHE A 41 7.13 20.03 -4.83
N VAL A 42 7.85 20.52 -5.84
CA VAL A 42 7.26 21.02 -7.09
C VAL A 42 6.55 19.91 -7.87
N VAL A 43 7.16 18.72 -7.94
CA VAL A 43 6.64 17.61 -8.76
C VAL A 43 5.48 16.88 -8.08
N SER A 44 5.62 16.51 -6.80
CA SER A 44 4.61 15.72 -6.09
C SER A 44 3.53 16.56 -5.41
N GLY A 45 3.75 17.87 -5.25
CA GLY A 45 2.91 18.75 -4.44
C GLY A 45 3.00 18.50 -2.93
N TYR A 46 3.80 17.53 -2.49
CA TYR A 46 3.93 17.17 -1.08
C TYR A 46 4.50 18.32 -0.26
N SER A 47 3.84 18.66 0.83
CA SER A 47 4.25 19.76 1.71
C SER A 47 4.71 19.24 3.06
N THR A 48 5.79 19.78 3.60
CA THR A 48 6.32 19.39 4.90
C THR A 48 6.94 20.58 5.63
N VAL A 49 6.84 20.57 6.96
CA VAL A 49 7.61 21.48 7.79
C VAL A 49 9.02 20.90 7.98
N THR A 50 10.03 21.73 7.77
CA THR A 50 11.44 21.36 7.91
C THR A 50 12.24 22.52 8.52
N THR A 51 13.55 22.35 8.61
CA THR A 51 14.49 23.38 9.07
C THR A 51 15.29 23.94 7.89
N MET A 52 15.77 25.18 8.01
CA MET A 52 16.71 25.76 7.04
C MET A 52 18.00 24.95 6.93
N VAL A 53 18.43 24.28 8.00
CA VAL A 53 19.61 23.40 7.97
C VAL A 53 19.34 22.20 7.05
N ASN A 54 18.18 21.55 7.17
CA ASN A 54 17.84 20.43 6.29
C ASN A 54 17.68 20.86 4.83
N ILE A 55 17.18 22.06 4.57
CA ILE A 55 17.11 22.64 3.21
C ILE A 55 18.53 22.81 2.66
N ARG A 56 19.42 23.48 3.40
CA ARG A 56 20.82 23.71 2.98
C ARG A 56 21.60 22.41 2.79
N ASN A 57 21.36 21.42 3.65
CA ASN A 57 21.99 20.11 3.57
C ASN A 57 21.32 19.18 2.54
N ARG A 58 20.30 19.65 1.80
CA ARG A 58 19.56 18.87 0.80
C ARG A 58 18.85 17.63 1.35
N GLN A 59 18.56 17.62 2.66
CA GLN A 59 18.04 16.48 3.42
C GLN A 59 16.51 16.46 3.56
N VAL A 60 15.79 17.40 2.95
CA VAL A 60 14.32 17.37 2.93
C VAL A 60 13.85 16.19 2.08
N LYS A 61 12.93 15.39 2.61
CA LYS A 61 12.44 14.17 1.98
C LYS A 61 11.04 14.32 1.43
N ASP A 62 10.84 13.85 0.21
CA ASP A 62 9.53 13.78 -0.43
C ASP A 62 8.91 12.43 -0.14
N LYS A 63 7.93 12.40 0.77
CA LYS A 63 7.27 11.15 1.14
C LYS A 63 6.27 10.68 0.09
N HIS A 64 5.88 11.53 -0.86
CA HIS A 64 4.96 11.19 -1.95
C HIS A 64 5.67 10.90 -3.26
N LYS A 65 7.00 11.03 -3.30
CA LYS A 65 7.81 10.61 -4.44
C LYS A 65 7.70 9.08 -4.62
N PRO A 66 7.25 8.59 -5.79
CA PRO A 66 7.27 7.17 -6.09
C PRO A 66 8.71 6.67 -6.15
N THR A 67 9.02 5.65 -5.36
CA THR A 67 10.36 5.03 -5.27
C THR A 67 10.32 3.53 -5.49
N ILE A 68 9.15 2.90 -5.40
CA ILE A 68 8.98 1.46 -5.60
C ILE A 68 8.21 1.20 -6.89
N CYS A 69 8.88 0.57 -7.86
CA CYS A 69 8.31 0.22 -9.17
C CYS A 69 7.65 1.39 -9.91
N GLY A 70 8.10 2.62 -9.67
CA GLY A 70 7.52 3.84 -10.26
C GLY A 70 6.15 4.25 -9.72
N VAL A 71 5.53 3.48 -8.82
CA VAL A 71 4.17 3.74 -8.31
C VAL A 71 4.10 3.87 -6.79
N GLY A 72 4.92 3.12 -6.05
CA GLY A 72 4.85 3.04 -4.59
C GLY A 72 5.61 4.17 -3.91
N TYR A 73 4.98 4.83 -2.93
CA TYR A 73 5.53 5.92 -2.11
C TYR A 73 5.22 5.70 -0.62
N VAL A 74 5.97 6.35 0.26
CA VAL A 74 5.90 6.07 1.71
C VAL A 74 4.65 6.69 2.35
N GLY A 75 4.30 7.91 1.96
CA GLY A 75 3.22 8.68 2.58
C GLY A 75 3.53 9.12 4.01
N GLU A 76 2.49 9.55 4.71
CA GLU A 76 2.58 10.16 6.05
C GLU A 76 1.83 9.35 7.10
N GLY A 77 2.19 9.52 8.38
CA GLY A 77 1.39 8.94 9.47
C GLY A 77 1.50 7.42 9.60
N VAL A 78 2.60 6.80 9.16
CA VAL A 78 2.83 5.35 9.36
C VAL A 78 2.69 4.99 10.84
N LEU A 79 1.71 4.13 11.16
CA LEU A 79 1.28 3.83 12.53
C LEU A 79 2.23 2.90 13.30
N VAL A 80 3.12 2.20 12.60
CA VAL A 80 4.06 1.21 13.15
C VAL A 80 5.50 1.72 13.14
N LYS A 81 6.35 1.18 14.03
CA LYS A 81 7.76 1.58 14.17
C LYS A 81 8.68 0.35 14.25
N GLY A 82 10.00 0.60 14.23
CA GLY A 82 11.01 -0.44 14.44
C GLY A 82 10.92 -1.60 13.45
N ASP A 83 11.04 -2.82 13.98
CA ASP A 83 11.08 -4.05 13.19
C ASP A 83 9.76 -4.37 12.51
N GLU A 84 8.63 -4.07 13.15
CA GLU A 84 7.29 -4.23 12.56
C GLU A 84 7.14 -3.40 11.30
N ARG A 85 7.56 -2.12 11.36
CA ARG A 85 7.61 -1.24 10.17
C ARG A 85 8.50 -1.82 9.07
N ARG A 86 9.68 -2.34 9.43
CA ARG A 86 10.62 -2.92 8.45
C ARG A 86 10.02 -4.15 7.77
N LYS A 87 9.40 -5.06 8.53
CA LYS A 87 8.72 -6.25 8.00
C LYS A 87 7.55 -5.87 7.08
N LEU A 88 6.67 -4.96 7.51
CA LEU A 88 5.54 -4.50 6.70
C LEU A 88 6.01 -3.82 5.41
N TYR A 89 7.08 -3.03 5.48
CA TYR A 89 7.67 -2.41 4.28
C TYR A 89 8.16 -3.46 3.28
N MET A 90 8.79 -4.55 3.75
CA MET A 90 9.22 -5.64 2.87
C MET A 90 8.03 -6.34 2.22
N VAL A 91 6.95 -6.61 2.97
CA VAL A 91 5.71 -7.20 2.43
C VAL A 91 5.11 -6.30 1.36
N TRP A 92 4.94 -5.01 1.65
CA TRP A 92 4.41 -4.02 0.73
C TRP A 92 5.25 -3.90 -0.54
N ARG A 93 6.57 -3.75 -0.40
CA ARG A 93 7.51 -3.67 -1.53
C ARG A 93 7.42 -4.92 -2.41
N ASN A 94 7.45 -6.11 -1.81
CA ASN A 94 7.41 -7.36 -2.56
C ASN A 94 6.05 -7.58 -3.22
N MET A 95 4.95 -7.14 -2.59
CA MET A 95 3.64 -7.12 -3.22
C MET A 95 3.66 -6.28 -4.50
N LEU A 96 4.13 -5.03 -4.44
CA LEU A 96 4.19 -4.15 -5.62
C LEU A 96 5.10 -4.73 -6.72
N ILE A 97 6.28 -5.27 -6.37
CA ILE A 97 7.19 -5.90 -7.33
C ILE A 97 6.48 -7.02 -8.11
N ARG A 98 5.77 -7.91 -7.42
CA ARG A 98 5.04 -9.01 -8.08
C ARG A 98 3.98 -8.52 -9.06
N LEU A 99 3.36 -7.37 -8.79
CA LEU A 99 2.32 -6.81 -9.63
C LEU A 99 2.86 -6.04 -10.84
N THR A 100 4.12 -5.61 -10.80
CA THR A 100 4.73 -4.81 -11.87
C THR A 100 5.70 -5.60 -12.74
N ASP A 101 6.33 -6.65 -12.20
CA ASP A 101 7.30 -7.48 -12.90
C ASP A 101 6.66 -8.75 -13.45
N ASN A 102 6.01 -8.60 -14.61
CA ASN A 102 5.30 -9.69 -15.29
C ASN A 102 6.25 -10.75 -15.89
N VAL A 103 7.55 -10.46 -15.98
CA VAL A 103 8.54 -11.40 -16.50
C VAL A 103 8.86 -12.43 -15.42
N ASN A 104 9.18 -11.98 -14.21
CA ASN A 104 9.49 -12.88 -13.10
C ASN A 104 8.23 -13.40 -12.38
N PHE A 105 7.11 -12.68 -12.49
CA PHE A 105 5.85 -13.04 -11.82
C PHE A 105 4.66 -13.10 -12.81
N PRO A 106 4.69 -13.96 -13.84
CA PRO A 106 3.64 -14.01 -14.86
C PRO A 106 2.25 -14.38 -14.30
N THR A 107 2.20 -15.11 -13.18
CA THR A 107 0.95 -15.46 -12.49
C THR A 107 0.24 -14.26 -11.85
N TYR A 108 0.92 -13.10 -11.77
CA TYR A 108 0.39 -11.85 -11.23
C TYR A 108 -0.01 -10.84 -12.30
N ALA A 109 0.14 -11.16 -13.60
CA ALA A 109 -0.12 -10.22 -14.70
C ALA A 109 -1.54 -9.61 -14.70
N ASN A 110 -2.53 -10.37 -14.22
CA ASN A 110 -3.93 -9.95 -14.13
C ASN A 110 -4.38 -9.69 -12.68
N VAL A 111 -3.44 -9.50 -11.75
CA VAL A 111 -3.74 -9.21 -10.35
C VAL A 111 -3.69 -7.69 -10.15
N GLY A 112 -4.75 -7.14 -9.57
CA GLY A 112 -4.80 -5.73 -9.21
C GLY A 112 -4.31 -5.43 -7.79
N VAL A 113 -4.19 -4.15 -7.47
CA VAL A 113 -4.08 -3.64 -6.10
C VAL A 113 -5.01 -2.44 -5.93
N ASP A 114 -5.48 -2.21 -4.71
CA ASP A 114 -6.12 -0.95 -4.36
C ASP A 114 -5.13 0.21 -4.54
N PRO A 115 -5.41 1.23 -5.38
CA PRO A 115 -4.52 2.38 -5.55
C PRO A 115 -4.12 3.07 -4.24
N ARG A 116 -4.96 3.01 -3.21
CA ARG A 116 -4.61 3.49 -1.86
C ARG A 116 -3.32 2.82 -1.35
N TRP A 117 -3.13 1.54 -1.64
CA TRP A 117 -1.96 0.77 -1.21
C TRP A 117 -0.70 1.05 -2.05
N TYR A 118 -0.74 1.97 -3.02
CA TYR A 118 0.50 2.60 -3.52
C TYR A 118 1.14 3.50 -2.45
N CYS A 119 0.38 3.98 -1.48
CA CYS A 119 0.88 4.62 -0.28
C CYS A 119 1.17 3.56 0.79
N PHE A 120 2.43 3.46 1.25
CA PHE A 120 2.80 2.55 2.32
C PHE A 120 2.03 2.84 3.62
N ALA A 121 1.78 4.11 3.95
CA ALA A 121 1.02 4.46 5.15
C ALA A 121 -0.44 3.96 5.11
N GLU A 122 -1.12 4.11 3.96
CA GLU A 122 -2.48 3.59 3.77
C GLU A 122 -2.52 2.06 3.78
N PHE A 123 -1.51 1.43 3.15
CA PHE A 123 -1.32 -0.02 3.24
C PHE A 123 -1.21 -0.45 4.71
N VAL A 124 -0.34 0.17 5.50
CA VAL A 124 -0.18 -0.12 6.93
C VAL A 124 -1.49 0.07 7.68
N HIS A 125 -2.19 1.19 7.47
CA HIS A 125 -3.46 1.48 8.13
C HIS A 125 -4.49 0.37 7.94
N ASP A 126 -4.55 -0.23 6.75
CA ASP A 126 -5.46 -1.35 6.50
C ASP A 126 -4.92 -2.68 7.03
N VAL A 127 -3.66 -3.04 6.73
CA VAL A 127 -3.17 -4.40 6.98
C VAL A 127 -3.03 -4.77 8.45
N ILE A 128 -2.83 -3.80 9.33
CA ILE A 128 -2.82 -4.04 10.79
C ILE A 128 -4.20 -4.39 11.34
N THR A 129 -5.27 -4.13 10.57
CA THR A 129 -6.66 -4.44 10.93
C THR A 129 -7.16 -5.74 10.31
N LEU A 130 -6.33 -6.42 9.52
CA LEU A 130 -6.74 -7.64 8.82
C LEU A 130 -6.69 -8.86 9.73
N PRO A 131 -7.56 -9.87 9.49
CA PRO A 131 -7.49 -11.14 10.20
C PRO A 131 -6.11 -11.77 10.09
N GLY A 132 -5.60 -12.32 11.20
CA GLY A 132 -4.29 -12.97 11.26
C GLY A 132 -3.13 -12.02 11.60
N TYR A 133 -3.36 -10.70 11.69
CA TYR A 133 -2.29 -9.74 11.98
C TYR A 133 -1.66 -9.94 13.36
N GLU A 134 -2.43 -10.42 14.34
CA GLU A 134 -1.96 -10.76 15.68
C GLU A 134 -0.80 -11.78 15.68
N ARG A 135 -0.67 -12.58 14.61
CA ARG A 135 0.41 -13.56 14.40
C ARG A 135 1.63 -12.95 13.71
N PHE A 136 1.53 -11.74 13.16
CA PHE A 136 2.51 -11.15 12.23
C PHE A 136 3.92 -11.00 12.82
N MET A 137 4.00 -10.67 14.11
CA MET A 137 5.29 -10.45 14.76
C MET A 137 5.88 -11.72 15.38
N THR A 138 5.05 -12.72 15.69
CA THR A 138 5.43 -13.92 16.45
C THR A 138 5.69 -15.12 15.54
N GLU A 139 4.93 -15.27 14.45
CA GLU A 139 5.09 -16.38 13.52
C GLU A 139 6.10 -16.10 12.42
N LYS A 140 6.81 -17.15 12.02
CA LYS A 140 7.68 -17.13 10.83
C LYS A 140 6.86 -17.38 9.58
N ASP A 141 7.33 -16.82 8.46
CA ASP A 141 6.76 -17.07 7.12
C ASP A 141 5.28 -16.70 6.95
N LEU A 142 4.78 -15.74 7.73
CA LEU A 142 3.46 -15.16 7.54
C LEU A 142 3.45 -14.26 6.28
N SER A 143 2.40 -14.38 5.48
CA SER A 143 2.26 -13.72 4.19
C SER A 143 0.89 -13.05 4.08
N LEU A 144 0.85 -11.92 3.39
CA LEU A 144 -0.40 -11.26 3.01
C LEU A 144 -0.98 -11.97 1.78
N ASP A 145 -2.12 -12.63 1.97
CA ASP A 145 -2.83 -13.34 0.93
C ASP A 145 -3.99 -12.51 0.38
N LYS A 146 -4.43 -12.79 -0.86
CA LYS A 146 -5.56 -12.13 -1.53
C LYS A 146 -6.59 -13.12 -2.10
N ASP A 147 -6.30 -14.42 -2.01
CA ASP A 147 -7.02 -15.46 -2.74
C ASP A 147 -8.04 -16.19 -1.84
N ILE A 148 -7.77 -16.31 -0.53
CA ILE A 148 -8.57 -17.12 0.41
C ILE A 148 -9.89 -16.47 0.81
N ARG A 149 -9.89 -15.17 1.12
CA ARG A 149 -11.03 -14.53 1.80
C ARG A 149 -12.28 -14.42 0.92
N ASN A 150 -12.09 -14.18 -0.38
CA ASN A 150 -13.17 -14.02 -1.37
C ASN A 150 -12.91 -14.89 -2.61
N PRO A 151 -13.10 -16.22 -2.52
CA PRO A 151 -12.82 -17.12 -3.62
C PRO A 151 -13.74 -16.81 -4.82
N GLY A 152 -13.18 -16.87 -6.03
CA GLY A 152 -13.91 -16.63 -7.29
C GLY A 152 -14.09 -15.15 -7.68
N GLN A 153 -13.68 -14.20 -6.84
CA GLN A 153 -13.67 -12.78 -7.22
C GLN A 153 -12.39 -12.39 -7.99
N THR A 154 -12.41 -11.18 -8.58
CA THR A 154 -11.23 -10.62 -9.25
C THR A 154 -10.06 -10.54 -8.25
N LYS A 155 -8.93 -11.12 -8.64
CA LYS A 155 -7.72 -11.16 -7.80
C LYS A 155 -7.17 -9.77 -7.63
N ARG A 156 -7.33 -9.22 -6.43
CA ARG A 156 -6.90 -7.86 -6.09
C ARG A 156 -6.42 -7.78 -4.65
N TYR A 157 -5.25 -7.20 -4.44
CA TYR A 157 -4.78 -6.82 -3.11
C TYR A 157 -5.58 -5.61 -2.61
N CYS A 158 -6.46 -5.82 -1.64
CA CYS A 158 -7.22 -4.76 -0.98
C CYS A 158 -7.69 -5.22 0.39
N LYS A 159 -8.15 -4.29 1.23
CA LYS A 159 -8.62 -4.58 2.60
C LYS A 159 -9.68 -5.69 2.68
N ASN A 160 -10.55 -5.79 1.68
CA ASN A 160 -11.66 -6.74 1.69
C ASN A 160 -11.26 -8.14 1.25
N ASN A 161 -10.24 -8.26 0.41
CA ASN A 161 -9.76 -9.54 -0.13
C ASN A 161 -8.62 -10.13 0.68
N CYS A 162 -7.90 -9.29 1.42
CA CYS A 162 -6.69 -9.72 2.08
C CYS A 162 -6.90 -10.22 3.52
N MET A 163 -6.00 -11.11 3.91
CA MET A 163 -5.79 -11.59 5.28
C MET A 163 -4.36 -12.11 5.43
N TRP A 164 -3.90 -12.28 6.67
CA TRP A 164 -2.60 -12.85 6.98
C TRP A 164 -2.70 -14.35 7.18
N ILE A 165 -1.84 -15.10 6.49
CA ILE A 165 -1.78 -16.56 6.56
C ILE A 165 -0.34 -17.03 6.59
N SER A 166 -0.11 -18.19 7.17
CA SER A 166 1.14 -18.93 7.06
C SER A 166 1.30 -19.53 5.66
N LYS A 167 2.56 -19.82 5.31
CA LYS A 167 2.89 -20.58 4.10
C LYS A 167 2.22 -21.96 4.05
N ALA A 168 2.00 -22.60 5.21
CA ALA A 168 1.31 -23.89 5.30
C ALA A 168 -0.17 -23.75 4.91
N GLU A 169 -0.88 -22.77 5.48
CA GLU A 169 -2.27 -22.45 5.13
C GLU A 169 -2.42 -22.15 3.64
N ASN A 170 -1.51 -21.35 3.07
CA ASN A 170 -1.50 -21.05 1.63
C ASN A 170 -1.31 -22.32 0.78
N THR A 171 -0.38 -23.19 1.18
CA THR A 171 -0.10 -24.45 0.45
C THR A 171 -1.31 -25.38 0.47
N ILE A 172 -1.96 -25.53 1.63
CA ILE A 172 -3.17 -26.34 1.78
C ILE A 172 -4.27 -25.81 0.86
N GLN A 173 -4.49 -24.49 0.83
CA GLN A 173 -5.48 -23.89 -0.05
C GLN A 173 -5.18 -24.17 -1.53
N MET A 174 -3.93 -23.96 -1.96
CA MET A 174 -3.52 -24.22 -3.34
C MET A 174 -3.75 -25.67 -3.76
N VAL A 175 -3.49 -26.64 -2.88
CA VAL A 175 -3.74 -28.06 -3.16
C VAL A 175 -5.24 -28.32 -3.29
N LYS A 176 -6.07 -27.80 -2.37
CA LYS A 176 -7.53 -27.94 -2.44
C LYS A 176 -8.11 -27.40 -3.76
N GLU A 177 -7.69 -26.21 -4.18
CA GLU A 177 -8.13 -25.61 -5.44
C GLU A 177 -7.69 -26.40 -6.67
N ARG A 178 -6.53 -27.07 -6.62
CA ARG A 178 -6.08 -27.95 -7.72
C ARG A 178 -6.93 -29.20 -7.81
N GLU A 179 -7.23 -29.82 -6.69
CA GLU A 179 -8.08 -31.02 -6.66
C GLU A 179 -9.52 -30.70 -7.10
N GLN A 180 -10.07 -29.56 -6.69
CA GLN A 180 -11.39 -29.10 -7.17
C GLN A 180 -11.42 -28.86 -8.69
N ARG A 181 -10.34 -28.34 -9.28
CA ARG A 181 -10.24 -28.15 -10.74
C ARG A 181 -10.13 -29.46 -11.52
N LYS A 182 -9.62 -30.52 -10.90
CA LYS A 182 -9.57 -31.87 -11.50
C LYS A 182 -10.90 -32.61 -11.37
N ALA A 183 -11.74 -32.23 -10.42
CA ALA A 183 -13.01 -32.90 -10.18
C ALA A 183 -13.93 -32.77 -11.40
N PRO A 184 -14.54 -33.87 -11.88
CA PRO A 184 -15.48 -33.81 -12.99
C PRO A 184 -16.71 -32.95 -12.62
N PRO A 185 -17.34 -32.27 -13.59
CA PRO A 185 -18.51 -31.43 -13.32
C PRO A 185 -19.61 -32.27 -12.67
N VAL A 186 -20.09 -31.80 -11.52
CA VAL A 186 -21.19 -32.44 -10.79
C VAL A 186 -22.41 -32.47 -11.70
N LYS A 187 -22.84 -33.67 -12.12
CA LYS A 187 -24.09 -33.84 -12.88
C LYS A 187 -25.25 -33.46 -11.98
N VAL A 188 -25.86 -32.30 -12.23
CA VAL A 188 -27.11 -31.90 -11.59
C VAL A 188 -28.19 -32.87 -12.07
N GLN A 189 -28.68 -33.75 -11.20
CA GLN A 189 -29.86 -34.57 -11.50
C GLN A 189 -31.07 -33.63 -11.60
N GLN A 190 -31.57 -33.46 -12.82
CA GLN A 190 -32.85 -32.81 -13.04
C GLN A 190 -33.94 -33.68 -12.42
N HIS A 191 -34.57 -33.20 -11.34
CA HIS A 191 -35.81 -33.78 -10.86
C HIS A 191 -36.91 -33.52 -11.89
N THR A 192 -37.19 -34.50 -12.74
CA THR A 192 -38.40 -34.51 -13.57
C THR A 192 -39.62 -34.61 -12.67
N GLN A 193 -40.41 -33.53 -12.60
CA GLN A 193 -41.77 -33.60 -12.08
C GLN A 193 -42.61 -34.51 -13.00
N ALA A 194 -43.00 -35.68 -12.49
CA ALA A 194 -43.97 -36.52 -13.16
C ALA A 194 -45.33 -35.81 -13.15
N ALA A 195 -45.88 -35.59 -14.34
CA ALA A 195 -47.21 -35.04 -14.53
C ALA A 195 -48.25 -36.03 -13.97
N ILE A 196 -49.06 -35.58 -13.02
CA ILE A 196 -50.24 -36.29 -12.54
C ILE A 196 -51.29 -36.17 -13.64
N SER A 197 -51.58 -37.29 -14.32
CA SER A 197 -52.67 -37.37 -15.28
C SER A 197 -54.02 -37.20 -14.57
N SER A 198 -54.78 -36.21 -15.01
CA SER A 198 -56.18 -35.97 -14.67
C SER A 198 -57.07 -37.15 -15.07
N ILE A 199 -57.79 -37.72 -14.10
CA ILE A 199 -58.95 -38.59 -14.33
C ILE A 199 -60.17 -37.69 -14.46
N GLN A 200 -60.78 -37.65 -15.65
CA GLN A 200 -62.14 -37.14 -15.84
C GLN A 200 -63.12 -38.31 -15.66
N TRP A 201 -64.21 -38.03 -14.94
CA TRP A 201 -65.40 -38.87 -14.86
C TRP A 201 -66.34 -38.60 -16.04
#